data_AF-A0A369ART9-F1
#
_entry.id   AF-A0A369ART9-F1
#
_cell.length_a   1.000
_cell.length_b   1.000
_cell.length_c   1.000
_cell.angle_alpha   90.00
_cell.angle_beta   90.00
_cell.angle_gamma   90.00
#
_symmetry.space_group_name_H-M   'P 1'
#
loop_
_entity.id
_entity.type
_entity.pdbx_description
1 polymer ?
#
loop_
_entity_poly.entity_id
_entity_poly.type
_entity_poly.pdbx_seq_one_letter_code
_entity_poly.pdbx_strand_id
1 'polypeptide(L)'
;MTIKDRILGGLWGLLIGDALGVPYEFNEPEDLPEFERIEYQPPLNFMRSHPSVLQGTWSDDGAQALCLLDSLLSCGRMDINDFASRLLKWYDCGLWAVDNKVFDVGNQTARSLIAYRNGKSPYESGNIIPEGKGNGSLMRFLPLALWHKGSDEELTDDAHLQSLVTHGHVCNQVCCALYCLWARRLLEGYLISEAYNLAVLRLRQIYGEDSEFYRELEWSIH
;
A
#
# COMPACT_ATOMS: atom_id res chain seq x y z
N MET A 1 20.01 9.66 -13.23
CA MET A 1 18.59 9.69 -12.85
C MET A 1 18.42 10.70 -11.74
N THR A 2 17.56 11.70 -11.92
CA THR A 2 17.29 12.75 -10.92
C THR A 2 16.35 12.25 -9.82
N ILE A 3 16.23 12.99 -8.71
CA ILE A 3 15.23 12.68 -7.67
C ILE A 3 13.79 12.72 -8.22
N LYS A 4 13.52 13.65 -9.15
CA LYS A 4 12.23 13.76 -9.82
C LYS A 4 11.93 12.49 -10.63
N ASP A 5 12.91 11.98 -11.36
CA ASP A 5 12.74 10.74 -12.13
C ASP A 5 12.44 9.54 -11.22
N ARG A 6 13.08 9.47 -10.04
CA ARG A 6 12.81 8.41 -9.05
C ARG A 6 11.39 8.49 -8.48
N ILE A 7 10.93 9.69 -8.13
CA ILE A 7 9.57 9.90 -7.61
C ILE A 7 8.52 9.56 -8.66
N LEU A 8 8.69 10.08 -9.89
CA LEU A 8 7.77 9.77 -11.00
C LEU A 8 7.79 8.29 -11.34
N GLY A 9 8.99 7.69 -11.44
CA GLY A 9 9.16 6.27 -11.71
C GLY A 9 8.56 5.38 -10.62
N GLY A 10 8.62 5.78 -9.36
CA GLY A 10 7.96 5.06 -8.26
C GLY A 10 6.44 5.08 -8.37
N LEU A 11 5.85 6.26 -8.57
CA LEU A 11 4.39 6.38 -8.71
C LEU A 11 3.87 5.69 -9.97
N TRP A 12 4.53 5.89 -11.12
CA TRP A 12 4.15 5.22 -12.37
C TRP A 12 4.38 3.73 -12.29
N GLY A 13 5.50 3.30 -11.72
CA GLY A 13 5.83 1.88 -11.54
C GLY A 13 4.80 1.15 -10.69
N LEU A 14 4.26 1.80 -9.65
CA LEU A 14 3.15 1.24 -8.85
C LEU A 14 1.91 1.01 -9.73
N LEU A 15 1.44 2.02 -10.46
CA LEU A 15 0.24 1.90 -11.30
C LEU A 15 0.43 0.92 -12.47
N ILE A 16 1.62 0.93 -13.07
CA ILE A 16 2.01 0.03 -14.17
C ILE A 16 2.06 -1.41 -13.69
N GLY A 17 2.70 -1.64 -12.54
CA GLY A 17 2.88 -2.96 -11.94
C GLY A 17 1.57 -3.58 -11.48
N ASP A 18 0.73 -2.80 -10.82
CA ASP A 18 -0.65 -3.17 -10.48
C ASP A 18 -1.41 -3.60 -11.75
N ALA A 19 -1.54 -2.70 -12.73
CA ALA A 19 -2.29 -2.97 -13.96
C ALA A 19 -1.75 -4.17 -14.76
N LEU A 20 -0.46 -4.46 -14.66
CA LEU A 20 0.18 -5.64 -15.27
C LEU A 20 -0.18 -6.91 -14.50
N GLY A 21 -0.30 -6.85 -13.17
CA GLY A 21 -0.61 -7.97 -12.29
C GLY A 21 -2.07 -8.41 -12.33
N VAL A 22 -3.03 -7.48 -12.47
CA VAL A 22 -4.49 -7.74 -12.46
C VAL A 22 -4.93 -8.98 -13.25
N PRO A 23 -4.46 -9.22 -14.50
CA PRO A 23 -4.93 -10.39 -15.24
C PRO A 23 -4.51 -11.74 -14.64
N TYR A 24 -3.45 -11.75 -13.82
CA TYR A 24 -2.73 -12.93 -13.34
C TYR A 24 -3.01 -13.28 -11.88
N GLU A 25 -3.72 -12.43 -11.13
CA GLU A 25 -4.04 -12.65 -9.71
C GLU A 25 -4.78 -13.96 -9.45
N PHE A 26 -4.68 -14.50 -8.23
CA PHE A 26 -5.37 -15.74 -7.83
C PHE A 26 -4.99 -17.00 -8.64
N ASN A 27 -3.92 -16.95 -9.44
CA ASN A 27 -3.32 -18.11 -10.07
C ASN A 27 -2.11 -18.57 -9.26
N GLU A 28 -1.90 -19.88 -9.20
CA GLU A 28 -0.68 -20.44 -8.61
C GLU A 28 0.52 -20.15 -9.52
N PRO A 29 1.76 -20.05 -8.99
CA PRO A 29 2.94 -19.76 -9.78
C PRO A 29 3.15 -20.73 -10.97
N GLU A 30 2.75 -21.99 -10.83
CA GLU A 30 2.87 -23.01 -11.87
C GLU A 30 1.87 -22.84 -13.02
N ASP A 31 0.77 -22.10 -12.79
CA ASP A 31 -0.26 -21.81 -13.78
C ASP A 31 0.01 -20.51 -14.56
N LEU A 32 0.98 -19.70 -14.10
CA LEU A 32 1.38 -18.47 -14.78
C LEU A 32 2.09 -18.77 -16.11
N PRO A 33 1.93 -17.90 -17.12
CA PRO A 33 2.77 -17.98 -18.31
C PRO A 33 4.25 -17.82 -17.97
N GLU A 34 5.10 -18.29 -18.89
CA GLU A 34 6.53 -17.99 -18.85
C GLU A 34 6.76 -16.47 -18.70
N PHE A 35 7.80 -16.10 -17.96
CA PHE A 35 8.07 -14.71 -17.59
C PHE A 35 8.11 -13.77 -18.81
N GLU A 36 8.68 -14.21 -19.92
CA GLU A 36 8.78 -13.47 -21.18
C GLU A 36 7.42 -13.24 -21.87
N ARG A 37 6.37 -13.88 -21.38
CA ARG A 37 4.99 -13.81 -21.88
C ARG A 37 4.05 -13.10 -20.90
N ILE A 38 4.59 -12.58 -19.79
CA ILE A 38 3.85 -11.72 -18.87
C ILE A 38 3.79 -10.31 -19.46
N GLU A 39 2.60 -9.92 -19.89
CA GLU A 39 2.31 -8.67 -20.57
C GLU A 39 0.90 -8.20 -20.22
N TYR A 40 0.57 -6.94 -20.49
CA TYR A 40 -0.79 -6.42 -20.22
C TYR A 40 -1.91 -7.23 -20.91
N GLN A 41 -1.61 -7.80 -22.08
CA GLN A 41 -2.43 -8.76 -22.77
C GLN A 41 -1.86 -10.16 -22.50
N PRO A 42 -2.47 -10.97 -21.62
CA PRO A 42 -2.03 -12.33 -21.42
C PRO A 42 -2.22 -13.17 -22.68
N PRO A 43 -1.51 -14.32 -22.78
CA PRO A 43 -1.71 -15.30 -23.85
C PRO A 43 -3.19 -15.66 -24.07
N LEU A 44 -3.57 -15.93 -25.32
CA LEU A 44 -4.96 -16.22 -25.70
C LEU A 44 -5.59 -17.37 -24.89
N ASN A 45 -4.78 -18.34 -24.47
CA ASN A 45 -5.20 -19.52 -23.72
C ASN A 45 -5.13 -19.34 -22.20
N PHE A 46 -4.74 -18.17 -21.71
CA PHE A 46 -4.67 -17.87 -20.28
C PHE A 46 -6.01 -17.32 -19.77
N MET A 47 -6.50 -17.88 -18.66
CA MET A 47 -7.75 -17.43 -18.04
C MET A 47 -7.47 -16.25 -17.12
N ARG A 48 -7.98 -15.07 -17.49
CA ARG A 48 -7.82 -13.85 -16.69
C ARG A 48 -8.71 -13.86 -15.45
N SER A 49 -8.18 -13.36 -14.34
CA SER A 49 -8.88 -13.25 -13.05
C SER A 49 -10.07 -12.29 -13.13
N HIS A 50 -9.89 -11.17 -13.83
CA HIS A 50 -10.93 -10.16 -14.07
C HIS A 50 -11.21 -10.02 -15.59
N PRO A 51 -11.97 -10.93 -16.21
CA PRO A 51 -12.13 -10.98 -17.67
C PRO A 51 -12.89 -9.78 -18.24
N SER A 52 -13.74 -9.13 -17.42
CA SER A 52 -14.51 -7.93 -17.80
C SER A 52 -13.72 -6.62 -17.66
N VAL A 53 -12.55 -6.64 -17.03
CA VAL A 53 -11.70 -5.46 -16.84
C VAL A 53 -10.83 -5.27 -18.08
N LEU A 54 -10.69 -4.02 -18.53
CA LEU A 54 -9.82 -3.67 -19.66
C LEU A 54 -8.35 -3.84 -19.26
N GLN A 55 -7.51 -4.13 -20.24
CA GLN A 55 -6.08 -4.28 -20.00
C GLN A 55 -5.44 -2.93 -19.74
N GLY A 56 -4.45 -2.90 -18.84
CA GLY A 56 -3.85 -1.65 -18.39
C GLY A 56 -4.68 -0.90 -17.34
N THR A 57 -5.79 -1.48 -16.86
CA THR A 57 -6.55 -0.95 -15.73
C THR A 57 -5.91 -1.40 -14.41
N TRP A 58 -5.44 -0.44 -13.62
CA TRP A 58 -5.02 -0.68 -12.23
C TRP A 58 -6.22 -1.00 -11.33
N SER A 59 -5.98 -1.78 -10.27
CA SER A 59 -6.97 -2.26 -9.31
C SER A 59 -7.14 -1.32 -8.10
N ASP A 60 -7.49 -1.89 -6.96
CA ASP A 60 -7.59 -1.20 -5.70
C ASP A 60 -6.23 -0.74 -5.17
N ASP A 61 -5.12 -1.40 -5.50
CA ASP A 61 -3.75 -0.96 -5.17
C ASP A 61 -3.51 0.47 -5.66
N GLY A 62 -3.64 0.69 -6.97
CA GLY A 62 -3.44 1.96 -7.63
C GLY A 62 -4.45 3.02 -7.19
N ALA A 63 -5.73 2.64 -7.10
CA ALA A 63 -6.78 3.58 -6.70
C ALA A 63 -6.61 4.06 -5.25
N GLN A 64 -6.28 3.16 -4.32
CA GLN A 64 -6.06 3.51 -2.92
C GLN A 64 -4.74 4.27 -2.73
N ALA A 65 -3.69 3.97 -3.50
CA ALA A 65 -2.46 4.76 -3.52
C ALA A 65 -2.75 6.21 -3.98
N LEU A 66 -3.56 6.39 -5.03
CA LEU A 66 -3.97 7.70 -5.50
C LEU A 66 -4.86 8.44 -4.47
N CYS A 67 -5.72 7.74 -3.74
CA CYS A 67 -6.45 8.32 -2.60
C CYS A 67 -5.50 8.86 -1.52
N LEU A 68 -4.44 8.11 -1.19
CA LEU A 68 -3.43 8.54 -0.23
C LEU A 68 -2.68 9.77 -0.73
N LEU A 69 -2.21 9.73 -1.98
CA LEU A 69 -1.51 10.86 -2.61
C LEU A 69 -2.36 12.14 -2.63
N ASP A 70 -3.63 12.02 -3.03
CA ASP A 70 -4.58 13.13 -3.08
C ASP A 70 -4.81 13.73 -1.68
N SER A 71 -4.97 12.89 -0.66
CA SER A 71 -5.08 13.34 0.74
C SER A 71 -3.83 14.12 1.19
N LEU A 72 -2.64 13.55 0.98
CA LEU A 72 -1.37 14.18 1.37
C LEU A 72 -1.15 15.54 0.70
N LEU A 73 -1.44 15.63 -0.61
CA LEU A 73 -1.30 16.88 -1.36
C LEU A 73 -2.34 17.92 -0.95
N SER A 74 -3.57 17.50 -0.67
CA SER A 74 -4.66 18.39 -0.27
C SER A 74 -4.48 18.93 1.16
N CYS A 75 -4.07 18.07 2.09
CA CYS A 75 -3.95 18.41 3.50
C CYS A 75 -2.57 18.94 3.90
N GLY A 76 -1.54 18.65 3.11
CA GLY A 76 -0.15 19.00 3.44
C GLY A 76 0.43 18.21 4.62
N ARG A 77 -0.24 17.13 5.04
CA ARG A 77 0.11 16.22 6.15
C ARG A 77 -0.68 14.92 6.02
N MET A 78 -0.28 13.87 6.74
CA MET A 78 -1.12 12.70 6.93
C MET A 78 -2.34 13.05 7.81
N ASP A 79 -3.50 13.21 7.19
CA ASP A 79 -4.77 13.41 7.90
C ASP A 79 -5.63 12.15 7.76
N ILE A 80 -5.65 11.34 8.82
CA ILE A 80 -6.32 10.03 8.81
C ILE A 80 -7.83 10.12 8.54
N ASN A 81 -8.50 11.22 8.94
CA ASN A 81 -9.93 11.38 8.69
C ASN A 81 -10.19 11.68 7.21
N ASP A 82 -9.37 12.56 6.64
CA ASP A 82 -9.42 12.93 5.23
C ASP A 82 -9.07 11.75 4.31
N PHE A 83 -8.06 10.97 4.68
CA PHE A 83 -7.69 9.75 3.98
C PHE A 83 -8.79 8.68 4.05
N ALA A 84 -9.35 8.41 5.25
CA ALA A 84 -10.46 7.49 5.41
C ALA A 84 -11.69 7.90 4.59
N SER A 85 -11.99 9.21 4.53
CA SER A 85 -13.06 9.74 3.69
C SER A 85 -12.80 9.48 2.20
N ARG A 86 -11.57 9.61 1.71
CA ARG A 86 -11.22 9.30 0.32
C ARG A 86 -11.29 7.81 0.01
N LEU A 87 -10.81 6.95 0.89
CA LEU A 87 -10.97 5.51 0.73
C LEU A 87 -12.46 5.11 0.69
N LEU A 88 -13.29 5.73 1.52
CA LEU A 88 -14.73 5.50 1.48
C LEU A 88 -15.36 5.98 0.16
N LYS A 89 -14.95 7.15 -0.35
CA LYS A 89 -15.37 7.64 -1.67
C LYS A 89 -14.90 6.73 -2.81
N TRP A 90 -13.67 6.22 -2.73
CA TRP A 90 -13.21 5.21 -3.68
C TRP A 90 -14.13 4.00 -3.66
N TYR A 91 -14.40 3.45 -2.48
CA TYR A 91 -15.26 2.27 -2.34
C TYR A 91 -16.71 2.50 -2.78
N ASP A 92 -17.29 3.67 -2.51
CA ASP A 92 -18.70 3.97 -2.80
C ASP A 92 -18.95 4.48 -4.22
N CYS A 93 -18.03 5.27 -4.78
CA CYS A 93 -18.23 5.93 -6.06
C CYS A 93 -17.05 5.86 -7.03
N GLY A 94 -16.02 5.06 -6.73
CA GLY A 94 -14.90 4.80 -7.64
C GLY A 94 -13.91 5.95 -7.78
N LEU A 95 -13.79 6.84 -6.78
CA LEU A 95 -12.74 7.86 -6.75
C LEU A 95 -11.36 7.24 -7.06
N TRP A 96 -10.68 7.76 -8.09
CA TRP A 96 -9.39 7.27 -8.60
C TRP A 96 -9.36 5.85 -9.19
N ALA A 97 -10.48 5.13 -9.20
CA ALA A 97 -10.64 3.92 -9.99
C ALA A 97 -10.85 4.28 -11.47
N VAL A 98 -10.32 3.46 -12.38
CA VAL A 98 -10.54 3.67 -13.82
C VAL A 98 -12.04 3.57 -14.12
N ASP A 99 -12.56 4.53 -14.89
CA ASP A 99 -13.99 4.69 -15.20
C ASP A 99 -14.91 4.75 -13.97
N ASN A 100 -14.37 5.05 -12.78
CA ASN A 100 -15.08 4.99 -11.50
C ASN A 100 -15.66 3.60 -11.18
N LYS A 101 -15.04 2.52 -11.68
CA LYS A 101 -15.47 1.14 -11.43
C LYS A 101 -14.54 0.46 -10.45
N VAL A 102 -15.04 0.21 -9.25
CA VAL A 102 -14.35 -0.55 -8.22
C VAL A 102 -14.43 -2.04 -8.51
N PHE A 103 -13.30 -2.73 -8.41
CA PHE A 103 -13.21 -4.18 -8.38
C PHE A 103 -12.08 -4.59 -7.42
N ASP A 104 -11.96 -5.89 -7.17
CA ASP A 104 -10.94 -6.52 -6.33
C ASP A 104 -10.79 -5.98 -4.89
N VAL A 105 -11.90 -5.61 -4.24
CA VAL A 105 -11.81 -5.11 -2.88
C VAL A 105 -11.54 -6.24 -1.88
N GLY A 106 -10.38 -6.18 -1.23
CA GLY A 106 -10.06 -7.09 -0.13
C GLY A 106 -11.09 -7.08 1.03
N ASN A 107 -11.38 -8.27 1.58
CA ASN A 107 -12.39 -8.45 2.63
C ASN A 107 -12.18 -7.56 3.87
N GLN A 108 -10.92 -7.41 4.32
CA GLN A 108 -10.59 -6.58 5.48
C GLN A 108 -10.82 -5.09 5.17
N THR A 109 -10.33 -4.61 4.03
CA THR A 109 -10.60 -3.26 3.51
C THR A 109 -12.09 -2.96 3.48
N ALA A 110 -12.89 -3.81 2.84
CA ALA A 110 -14.34 -3.62 2.74
C ALA A 110 -15.01 -3.52 4.12
N ARG A 111 -14.70 -4.44 5.04
CA ARG A 111 -15.29 -4.45 6.38
C ARG A 111 -14.90 -3.23 7.21
N SER A 112 -13.66 -2.77 7.09
CA SER A 112 -13.21 -1.55 7.75
C SER A 112 -13.89 -0.30 7.22
N LEU A 113 -14.04 -0.16 5.90
CA LEU A 113 -14.74 0.98 5.30
C LEU A 113 -16.23 0.98 5.64
N ILE A 114 -16.87 -0.19 5.70
CA ILE A 114 -18.25 -0.31 6.20
C ILE A 114 -18.35 0.11 7.67
N ALA A 115 -17.41 -0.30 8.52
CA ALA A 115 -17.40 0.11 9.92
C ALA A 115 -17.21 1.62 10.08
N TYR A 116 -16.29 2.22 9.31
CA TYR A 116 -16.08 3.67 9.26
C TYR A 116 -17.34 4.41 8.81
N ARG A 117 -18.01 3.94 7.73
CA ARG A 117 -19.31 4.47 7.29
C ARG A 117 -20.37 4.45 8.39
N ASN A 118 -20.36 3.41 9.23
CA ASN A 118 -21.29 3.25 10.35
C ASN A 118 -20.87 4.01 11.62
N GLY A 119 -19.89 4.92 11.52
CA GLY A 119 -19.50 5.83 12.59
C GLY A 119 -18.32 5.36 13.45
N LYS A 120 -17.65 4.25 13.09
CA LYS A 120 -16.41 3.87 13.76
C LYS A 120 -15.30 4.86 13.41
N SER A 121 -14.49 5.22 14.39
CA SER A 121 -13.32 6.09 14.20
C SER A 121 -12.34 5.47 13.20
N PRO A 122 -11.71 6.25 12.31
CA PRO A 122 -10.70 5.73 11.38
C PRO A 122 -9.43 5.23 12.09
N TYR A 123 -9.23 5.61 13.35
CA TYR A 123 -8.18 5.06 14.21
C TYR A 123 -8.46 3.62 14.66
N GLU A 124 -9.71 3.15 14.54
CA GLU A 124 -10.15 1.85 15.04
C GLU A 124 -10.79 0.98 13.97
N SER A 125 -11.17 1.54 12.81
CA SER A 125 -11.86 0.81 11.74
C SER A 125 -11.02 -0.31 11.16
N GLY A 126 -9.69 -0.22 11.19
CA GLY A 126 -8.79 -1.30 10.78
C GLY A 126 -8.72 -2.49 11.74
N ASN A 127 -9.26 -2.37 12.95
CA ASN A 127 -9.26 -3.43 13.98
C ASN A 127 -10.51 -4.33 13.93
N ILE A 128 -11.30 -4.27 12.85
CA ILE A 128 -12.51 -5.10 12.70
C ILE A 128 -12.18 -6.58 12.55
N ILE A 129 -11.00 -6.90 12.02
CA ILE A 129 -10.43 -8.24 12.03
C ILE A 129 -9.08 -8.12 12.77
N PRO A 130 -9.06 -8.31 14.10
CA PRO A 130 -7.85 -8.07 14.90
C PRO A 130 -6.63 -8.83 14.40
N GLU A 131 -6.79 -10.11 14.02
CA GLU A 131 -5.73 -10.98 13.50
C GLU A 131 -5.48 -10.83 11.99
N GLY A 132 -6.13 -9.86 11.34
CA GLY A 132 -6.04 -9.66 9.89
C GLY A 132 -4.72 -9.01 9.51
N LYS A 133 -3.84 -9.78 8.86
CA LYS A 133 -2.50 -9.37 8.39
C LYS A 133 -2.41 -9.25 6.85
N GLY A 134 -3.53 -8.98 6.17
CA GLY A 134 -3.54 -8.81 4.71
C GLY A 134 -2.69 -7.63 4.23
N ASN A 135 -2.28 -7.63 2.96
CA ASN A 135 -1.42 -6.60 2.37
C ASN A 135 -2.13 -5.26 2.08
N GLY A 136 -3.44 -5.14 2.36
CA GLY A 136 -4.27 -4.04 1.86
C GLY A 136 -3.83 -2.62 2.27
N SER A 137 -3.13 -2.46 3.39
CA SER A 137 -2.50 -1.18 3.75
C SER A 137 -1.09 -1.01 3.18
N LEU A 138 -0.38 -2.12 2.91
CA LEU A 138 0.98 -2.12 2.37
C LEU A 138 1.00 -1.86 0.86
N MET A 139 0.02 -2.32 0.10
CA MET A 139 0.06 -2.11 -1.36
C MET A 139 -0.02 -0.65 -1.80
N ARG A 140 -0.58 0.22 -0.93
CA ARG A 140 -0.90 1.62 -1.23
C ARG A 140 0.04 2.67 -0.62
N PHE A 141 1.05 2.30 0.18
CA PHE A 141 1.78 3.28 1.01
C PHE A 141 2.78 4.15 0.21
N LEU A 142 3.25 3.71 -0.97
CA LEU A 142 4.39 4.35 -1.67
C LEU A 142 4.30 5.88 -1.78
N PRO A 143 3.14 6.49 -2.09
CA PRO A 143 2.98 7.93 -2.10
C PRO A 143 3.43 8.63 -0.81
N LEU A 144 3.18 8.05 0.37
CA LEU A 144 3.60 8.61 1.65
C LEU A 144 5.13 8.72 1.73
N ALA A 145 5.83 7.63 1.38
CA ALA A 145 7.29 7.60 1.41
C ALA A 145 7.93 8.62 0.45
N LEU A 146 7.33 8.79 -0.74
CA LEU A 146 7.83 9.72 -1.76
C LEU A 146 7.53 11.19 -1.44
N TRP A 147 6.44 11.46 -0.73
CA TRP A 147 5.97 12.82 -0.41
C TRP A 147 6.61 13.37 0.88
N HIS A 148 6.84 12.52 1.88
CA HIS A 148 7.20 12.94 3.23
C HIS A 148 8.61 13.54 3.32
N LYS A 149 8.75 14.66 4.04
CA LYS A 149 10.02 15.40 4.23
C LYS A 149 10.49 15.53 5.68
N GLY A 150 9.68 15.08 6.63
CA GLY A 150 10.02 15.04 8.05
C GLY A 150 10.98 13.90 8.40
N SER A 151 11.19 13.69 9.70
CA SER A 151 12.09 12.68 10.26
C SER A 151 11.65 11.24 9.95
N ASP A 152 12.47 10.26 10.31
CA ASP A 152 12.11 8.85 10.19
C ASP A 152 11.03 8.47 11.20
N GLU A 153 11.05 9.09 12.38
CA GLU A 153 10.02 8.96 13.42
C GLU A 153 8.67 9.45 12.88
N GLU A 154 8.61 10.67 12.34
CA GLU A 154 7.38 11.24 11.77
C GLU A 154 6.84 10.38 10.62
N LEU A 155 7.72 9.87 9.74
CA LEU A 155 7.29 8.97 8.66
C LEU A 155 6.80 7.61 9.19
N THR A 156 7.38 7.12 10.28
CA THR A 156 6.96 5.86 10.92
C THR A 156 5.56 6.02 11.51
N ASP A 157 5.32 7.12 12.22
CA ASP A 157 4.01 7.45 12.80
C ASP A 157 2.95 7.61 11.70
N ASP A 158 3.26 8.34 10.63
CA ASP A 158 2.33 8.51 9.50
C ASP A 158 2.06 7.18 8.77
N ALA A 159 3.06 6.29 8.67
CA ALA A 159 2.90 4.96 8.09
C ALA A 159 1.98 4.05 8.93
N HIS A 160 2.03 4.19 10.26
CA HIS A 160 1.09 3.52 11.16
C HIS A 160 -0.33 4.08 10.97
N LEU A 161 -0.47 5.41 10.98
CA LEU A 161 -1.76 6.10 10.83
C LEU A 161 -2.50 5.72 9.55
N GLN A 162 -1.82 5.67 8.39
CA GLN A 162 -2.48 5.26 7.15
C GLN A 162 -2.94 3.79 7.20
N SER A 163 -2.19 2.92 7.88
CA SER A 163 -2.54 1.50 8.01
C SER A 163 -3.82 1.33 8.83
N LEU A 164 -3.92 2.02 9.98
CA LEU A 164 -5.02 1.91 10.94
C LEU A 164 -6.42 2.08 10.35
N VAL A 165 -6.56 2.83 9.24
CA VAL A 165 -7.85 3.03 8.58
C VAL A 165 -8.52 1.71 8.18
N THR A 166 -7.72 0.73 7.74
CA THR A 166 -8.23 -0.55 7.22
C THR A 166 -7.55 -1.79 7.80
N HIS A 167 -6.32 -1.65 8.28
CA HIS A 167 -5.48 -2.75 8.74
C HIS A 167 -4.76 -2.31 10.02
N GLY A 168 -5.37 -2.61 11.17
CA GLY A 168 -4.89 -2.15 12.46
C GLY A 168 -3.92 -3.08 13.19
N HIS A 169 -3.71 -4.30 12.68
CA HIS A 169 -2.76 -5.23 13.29
C HIS A 169 -1.33 -4.64 13.29
N VAL A 170 -0.57 -4.85 14.38
CA VAL A 170 0.81 -4.38 14.56
C VAL A 170 1.70 -4.74 13.37
N CYS A 171 1.67 -6.00 12.91
CA CYS A 171 2.29 -6.46 11.64
C CYS A 171 2.11 -5.50 10.47
N ASN A 172 0.87 -5.08 10.19
CA ASN A 172 0.60 -4.19 9.05
C ASN A 172 1.26 -2.83 9.24
N GLN A 173 1.19 -2.29 10.46
CA GLN A 173 1.81 -1.00 10.80
C GLN A 173 3.33 -1.07 10.65
N VAL A 174 3.97 -2.13 11.17
CA VAL A 174 5.42 -2.34 11.06
C VAL A 174 5.86 -2.56 9.62
N CYS A 175 5.15 -3.38 8.84
CA CYS A 175 5.44 -3.59 7.42
C CYS A 175 5.35 -2.28 6.63
N CYS A 176 4.32 -1.46 6.88
CA CYS A 176 4.18 -0.15 6.23
C CYS A 176 5.33 0.79 6.58
N ALA A 177 5.71 0.86 7.86
CA ALA A 177 6.85 1.68 8.30
C ALA A 177 8.18 1.21 7.69
N LEU A 178 8.40 -0.12 7.64
CA LEU A 178 9.61 -0.71 7.06
C LEU A 178 9.72 -0.37 5.58
N TYR A 179 8.64 -0.55 4.81
CA TYR A 179 8.63 -0.16 3.41
C TYR A 179 8.89 1.35 3.29
N CYS A 180 8.19 2.20 4.02
CA CYS A 180 8.37 3.64 3.98
C CYS A 180 9.84 4.07 4.14
N LEU A 181 10.53 3.53 5.15
CA LEU A 181 11.95 3.82 5.36
C LEU A 181 12.84 3.21 4.29
N TRP A 182 12.53 2.00 3.81
CA TRP A 182 13.28 1.38 2.71
C TRP A 182 13.19 2.20 1.42
N ALA A 183 11.99 2.63 1.04
CA ALA A 183 11.76 3.50 -0.11
C ALA A 183 12.47 4.85 0.04
N ARG A 184 12.47 5.44 1.24
CA ARG A 184 13.24 6.66 1.53
C ARG A 184 14.74 6.45 1.29
N ARG A 185 15.33 5.35 1.78
CA ARG A 185 16.76 5.04 1.54
C ARG A 185 17.06 4.81 0.05
N LEU A 186 16.15 4.19 -0.69
CA LEU A 186 16.29 4.06 -2.16
C LEU A 186 16.26 5.42 -2.86
N LEU A 187 15.46 6.38 -2.38
CA LEU A 187 15.45 7.75 -2.88
C LEU A 187 16.74 8.51 -2.56
N GLU A 188 17.33 8.27 -1.39
CA GLU A 188 18.63 8.82 -0.97
C GLU A 188 19.80 8.26 -1.79
N GLY A 189 19.59 7.17 -2.54
CA GLY A 189 20.54 6.63 -3.51
C GLY A 189 21.29 5.38 -3.05
N TYR A 190 20.94 4.82 -1.90
CA TYR A 190 21.50 3.56 -1.41
C TYR A 190 21.13 2.38 -2.33
N LEU A 191 21.97 1.33 -2.33
CA LEU A 191 21.68 0.08 -3.02
C LEU A 191 20.55 -0.68 -2.30
N ILE A 192 19.82 -1.55 -3.00
CA ILE A 192 18.61 -2.22 -2.48
C ILE A 192 18.84 -2.91 -1.13
N SER A 193 19.88 -3.75 -1.03
CA SER A 193 20.21 -4.49 0.20
C SER A 193 20.66 -3.56 1.33
N GLU A 194 21.44 -2.53 1.02
CA GLU A 194 21.90 -1.55 2.01
C GLU A 194 20.73 -0.70 2.52
N ALA A 195 19.86 -0.24 1.62
CA ALA A 195 18.66 0.52 1.92
C ALA A 195 17.73 -0.25 2.87
N TYR A 196 17.55 -1.55 2.62
CA TYR A 196 16.77 -2.43 3.49
C TYR A 196 17.39 -2.55 4.88
N ASN A 197 18.69 -2.85 4.96
CA ASN A 197 19.39 -2.99 6.23
C ASN A 197 19.36 -1.69 7.05
N LEU A 198 19.53 -0.53 6.41
CA LEU A 198 19.42 0.78 7.04
C LEU A 198 17.99 1.05 7.56
N ALA A 199 16.96 0.65 6.83
CA ALA A 199 15.57 0.78 7.26
C ALA A 199 15.27 -0.08 8.49
N VAL A 200 15.70 -1.34 8.49
CA VAL A 200 15.54 -2.26 9.65
C VAL A 200 16.28 -1.72 10.88
N LEU A 201 17.55 -1.33 10.73
CA LEU A 201 18.34 -0.76 11.83
C LEU A 201 17.70 0.51 12.39
N ARG A 202 17.10 1.33 11.51
CA ARG A 202 16.42 2.55 11.95
C ARG A 202 15.14 2.26 12.72
N LEU A 203 14.30 1.33 12.27
CA LEU A 203 13.10 0.94 13.01
C LEU A 203 13.40 0.35 14.38
N ARG A 204 14.46 -0.47 14.49
CA ARG A 204 14.93 -0.98 15.79
C ARG A 204 15.18 0.14 16.79
N GLN A 205 15.81 1.23 16.33
CA GLN A 205 16.07 2.41 17.16
C GLN A 205 14.79 3.19 17.50
N ILE A 206 13.85 3.30 16.57
CA ILE A 206 12.59 4.04 16.77
C ILE A 206 11.69 3.32 17.76
N TYR A 207 11.51 2.01 17.62
CA TYR A 207 10.57 1.24 18.44
C TYR A 207 11.07 0.94 19.85
N GLY A 208 12.38 0.75 20.03
CA GLY A 208 12.95 0.30 21.31
C GLY A 208 12.59 -1.16 21.66
N GLU A 209 13.51 -1.87 22.32
CA GLU A 209 13.47 -3.33 22.49
C GLU A 209 12.22 -3.85 23.24
N ASP A 210 11.61 -3.04 24.09
CA ASP A 210 10.47 -3.43 24.93
C ASP A 210 9.11 -3.30 24.23
N SER A 211 9.03 -2.64 23.07
CA SER A 211 7.76 -2.39 22.38
C SER A 211 7.23 -3.61 21.62
N GLU A 212 5.90 -3.67 21.44
CA GLU A 212 5.28 -4.69 20.60
C GLU A 212 5.68 -4.55 19.13
N PHE A 213 5.89 -3.33 18.64
CA PHE A 213 6.37 -3.06 17.28
C PHE A 213 7.77 -3.62 17.03
N TYR A 214 8.66 -3.52 18.01
CA TYR A 214 10.00 -4.13 17.93
C TYR A 214 9.91 -5.65 17.88
N ARG A 215 9.08 -6.27 18.72
CA ARG A 215 8.88 -7.73 18.69
C ARG A 215 8.31 -8.20 17.36
N GLU A 216 7.33 -7.50 16.81
CA GLU A 216 6.77 -7.84 15.51
C GLU A 216 7.81 -7.70 14.39
N LEU A 217 8.64 -6.64 14.42
CA LEU A 217 9.74 -6.45 13.47
C LEU A 217 10.75 -7.60 13.51
N GLU A 218 11.14 -8.07 14.70
CA GLU A 218 12.17 -9.12 14.83
C GLU A 218 11.65 -10.53 14.53
N TRP A 219 10.40 -10.82 14.90
CA TRP A 219 9.92 -12.21 14.97
C TRP A 219 8.83 -12.56 13.97
N SER A 220 8.27 -11.59 13.25
CA SER A 220 7.17 -11.82 12.30
C SER A 220 7.45 -11.32 10.88
N ILE A 221 8.53 -10.55 10.68
CA ILE A 221 8.93 -10.03 9.38
C ILE A 221 10.30 -10.64 9.04
N HIS A 222 10.38 -11.38 7.93
CA HIS A 222 11.56 -12.12 7.50
C HIS A 222 11.90 -11.82 6.04
#